data_AF-A0A4U7F6G1-F1
#
_entry.id   AF-A0A4U7F6G1-F1
#
_cell.length_a   1.000
_cell.length_b   1.000
_cell.length_c   1.000
_cell.angle_alpha   90.00
_cell.angle_beta   90.00
_cell.angle_gamma   90.00
#
_symmetry.space_group_name_H-M   'P 1'
#
loop_
_entity.id
_entity.type
_entity.pdbx_description
1 polymer ?
#
loop_
_entity_poly.entity_id
_entity_poly.type
_entity_poly.pdbx_seq_one_letter_code
_entity_poly.pdbx_strand_id
1 'polypeptide(L)'
;MSVSQRIGSDDQLARLLQIGIVLEEVVEARAHHHYRGVDAELDDEIEALLADAAEESADHRERLESLIAGLGVDSVPFDEIESLVDARYGRTKPEDFDGILYDQLCNEETAYKFYDDLIEAIEASDAAFSIDRERLLETLRTIREEEAEGVSEVTEVMERR
;
A
#
# COMPACT_ATOMS: atom_id res chain seq x y z
N MET A 1 -14.55 -6.37 -2.63
CA MET A 1 -15.70 -5.45 -2.51
C MET A 1 -15.40 -4.28 -3.44
N SER A 2 -16.33 -3.89 -4.31
CA SER A 2 -16.10 -2.82 -5.29
C SER A 2 -16.18 -1.46 -4.58
N VAL A 3 -15.15 -0.61 -4.71
CA VAL A 3 -15.08 0.76 -4.17
C VAL A 3 -16.08 1.71 -4.84
N SER A 4 -16.95 1.20 -5.72
CA SER A 4 -17.95 1.92 -6.52
C SER A 4 -19.05 2.66 -5.74
N GLN A 5 -18.89 2.86 -4.43
CA GLN A 5 -19.71 3.80 -3.68
C GLN A 5 -19.23 5.21 -4.03
N ARG A 6 -20.09 6.01 -4.68
CA ARG A 6 -19.76 7.38 -5.11
C ARG A 6 -19.13 8.17 -3.97
N ILE A 7 -17.89 8.59 -4.15
CA ILE A 7 -17.19 9.49 -3.24
C ILE A 7 -17.90 10.85 -3.32
N GLY A 8 -18.58 11.25 -2.26
CA GLY A 8 -19.46 12.41 -2.22
C GLY A 8 -19.06 13.50 -1.22
N SER A 9 -18.03 13.26 -0.39
CA SER A 9 -17.56 14.22 0.60
C SER A 9 -16.08 14.01 0.96
N ASP A 10 -15.47 15.04 1.58
CA ASP A 10 -14.12 14.97 2.14
C ASP A 10 -13.97 13.82 3.15
N ASP A 11 -14.98 13.59 4.01
CA ASP A 11 -14.95 12.47 4.96
C ASP A 11 -14.88 11.10 4.27
N GLN A 12 -15.55 10.96 3.11
CA GLN A 12 -15.53 9.72 2.34
C GLN A 12 -14.18 9.53 1.65
N LEU A 13 -13.63 10.61 1.09
CA LEU A 13 -12.29 10.59 0.50
C LEU A 13 -11.21 10.29 1.55
N ALA A 14 -11.25 10.97 2.70
CA ALA A 14 -10.31 10.76 3.80
C ALA A 14 -10.32 9.30 4.28
N ARG A 15 -11.50 8.69 4.42
CA ARG A 15 -11.60 7.26 4.77
C ARG A 15 -10.95 6.33 3.75
N LEU A 16 -11.05 6.65 2.46
CA LEU A 16 -10.40 5.86 1.42
C LEU A 16 -8.88 6.06 1.43
N LEU A 17 -8.40 7.30 1.59
CA LEU A 17 -6.97 7.56 1.75
C LEU A 17 -6.39 6.88 3.01
N GLN A 18 -7.15 6.81 4.10
CA GLN A 18 -6.78 6.05 5.31
C GLN A 18 -6.70 4.55 5.04
N ILE A 19 -7.55 4.00 4.17
CA ILE A 19 -7.42 2.61 3.73
C ILE A 19 -6.13 2.42 2.92
N GLY A 20 -5.77 3.39 2.07
CA GLY A 20 -4.48 3.41 1.37
C GLY A 20 -3.32 3.32 2.36
N ILE A 21 -3.30 4.20 3.37
CA ILE A 21 -2.27 4.17 4.44
C ILE A 21 -2.18 2.78 5.08
N VAL A 22 -3.31 2.18 5.47
CA VAL A 22 -3.33 0.83 6.06
C VAL A 22 -2.72 -0.22 5.13
N LEU A 23 -2.94 -0.14 3.82
CA LEU A 23 -2.36 -1.08 2.85
C LEU A 23 -0.84 -0.92 2.79
N GLU A 24 -0.34 0.31 2.74
CA GLU A 24 1.11 0.59 2.78
C GLU A 24 1.75 0.12 4.09
N GLU A 25 1.10 0.36 5.23
CA GLU A 25 1.58 -0.10 6.53
C GLU A 25 1.69 -1.63 6.58
N VAL A 26 0.78 -2.35 5.92
CA VAL A 26 0.84 -3.80 5.80
C VAL A 26 2.05 -4.23 4.97
N VAL A 27 2.30 -3.59 3.82
CA VAL A 27 3.47 -3.90 2.97
C VAL A 27 4.76 -3.69 3.75
N GLU A 28 4.94 -2.51 4.35
CA GLU A 28 6.13 -2.15 5.15
C GLU A 28 6.36 -3.12 6.31
N ALA A 29 5.32 -3.36 7.13
CA ALA A 29 5.44 -4.24 8.30
C ALA A 29 5.80 -5.67 7.90
N ARG A 30 5.28 -6.16 6.77
CA ARG A 30 5.55 -7.52 6.28
C ARG A 30 6.94 -7.64 5.68
N ALA A 31 7.39 -6.65 4.91
CA ALA A 31 8.76 -6.59 4.42
C ALA A 31 9.78 -6.62 5.58
N HIS A 32 9.54 -5.83 6.64
CA HIS A 32 10.33 -5.87 7.87
C HIS A 32 10.23 -7.20 8.62
N HIS A 33 9.06 -7.84 8.64
CA HIS A 33 8.88 -9.14 9.27
C HIS A 33 9.72 -10.22 8.56
N HIS A 34 9.67 -10.25 7.22
CA HIS A 34 10.44 -11.19 6.40
C HIS A 34 11.95 -11.00 6.62
N TYR A 35 12.41 -9.74 6.72
CA TYR A 35 13.80 -9.43 7.07
C TYR A 35 14.25 -10.05 8.41
N ARG A 36 13.39 -10.01 9.43
CA ARG A 36 13.72 -10.48 10.79
C ARG A 36 13.42 -11.97 11.03
N GLY A 37 12.57 -12.56 10.18
CA GLY A 37 11.93 -13.85 10.44
C GLY A 37 12.61 -15.07 9.81
N VAL A 38 13.55 -14.86 8.88
CA VAL A 38 14.25 -15.94 8.18
C VAL A 38 15.54 -16.30 8.94
N ASP A 39 15.65 -17.55 9.41
CA ASP A 39 16.85 -18.08 10.09
C ASP A 39 18.04 -18.33 9.12
N ALA A 40 17.79 -18.27 7.81
CA ALA A 40 18.77 -18.35 6.74
C ALA A 40 19.16 -16.95 6.22
N GLU A 41 20.36 -16.82 5.66
CA GLU A 41 20.72 -15.60 4.91
C GLU A 41 19.74 -15.45 3.74
N LEU A 42 19.01 -14.32 3.72
CA LEU A 42 18.18 -13.93 2.58
C LEU A 42 19.09 -13.77 1.37
N ASP A 43 18.54 -14.08 0.20
CA ASP A 43 19.21 -13.74 -1.05
C ASP A 43 19.29 -12.22 -1.18
N ASP A 44 20.47 -11.69 -1.50
CA ASP A 44 20.73 -10.24 -1.60
C ASP A 44 19.70 -9.51 -2.49
N GLU A 45 19.19 -10.17 -3.53
CA GLU A 45 18.17 -9.61 -4.42
C GLU A 45 16.80 -9.51 -3.76
N ILE A 46 16.41 -10.51 -2.94
CA ILE A 46 15.17 -10.47 -2.17
C ILE A 46 15.29 -9.47 -1.03
N GLU A 47 16.46 -9.38 -0.39
CA GLU A 47 16.71 -8.40 0.68
C GLU A 47 16.57 -6.96 0.15
N ALA A 48 17.15 -6.67 -1.02
CA ALA A 48 17.02 -5.37 -1.67
C ALA A 48 15.55 -5.07 -2.01
N LEU A 49 14.86 -6.01 -2.65
CA LEU A 49 13.45 -5.84 -3.02
C LEU A 49 12.56 -5.53 -1.80
N LEU A 50 12.74 -6.25 -0.69
CA LEU A 50 11.96 -6.00 0.53
C LEU A 50 12.31 -4.66 1.19
N ALA A 51 13.58 -4.24 1.12
CA ALA A 51 14.00 -2.95 1.64
C ALA A 51 13.39 -1.80 0.82
N ASP A 52 13.43 -1.91 -0.50
CA ASP A 52 12.88 -0.92 -1.43
C ASP A 52 11.36 -0.81 -1.25
N ALA A 53 10.64 -1.93 -1.18
CA ALA A 53 9.19 -1.92 -0.93
C ALA A 53 8.82 -1.29 0.43
N ALA A 54 9.62 -1.51 1.47
CA ALA A 54 9.37 -0.88 2.77
C ALA A 54 9.60 0.63 2.75
N GLU A 55 10.63 1.11 2.05
CA GLU A 55 10.92 2.54 1.87
C GLU A 55 9.85 3.22 1.03
N GLU A 56 9.45 2.60 -0.09
CA GLU A 56 8.41 3.10 -0.97
C GLU A 56 7.05 3.21 -0.27
N SER A 57 6.61 2.15 0.43
CA SER A 57 5.36 2.21 1.19
C SER A 57 5.38 3.28 2.27
N ALA A 58 6.52 3.50 2.96
CA ALA A 58 6.64 4.59 3.92
C ALA A 58 6.46 5.96 3.26
N ASP A 59 7.07 6.18 2.10
CA ASP A 59 6.91 7.39 1.29
C ASP A 59 5.46 7.58 0.82
N HIS A 60 4.78 6.51 0.39
CA HIS A 60 3.36 6.53 0.01
C HIS A 60 2.49 6.99 1.19
N ARG A 61 2.73 6.47 2.40
CA ARG A 61 2.01 6.90 3.61
C ARG A 61 2.16 8.39 3.86
N GLU A 62 3.37 8.92 3.81
CA GLU A 62 3.61 10.36 4.04
C GLU A 62 2.84 11.23 3.02
N ARG A 63 2.82 10.82 1.75
CA ARG A 63 2.07 11.51 0.69
C ARG A 63 0.57 11.48 0.98
N LEU A 64 0.01 10.33 1.38
CA LEU A 64 -1.40 10.17 1.73
C LEU A 64 -1.79 10.96 2.99
N GLU A 65 -0.95 10.96 4.02
CA GLU A 65 -1.14 11.77 5.23
C GLU A 65 -1.21 13.25 4.89
N SER A 66 -0.34 13.74 3.99
CA SER A 66 -0.39 15.12 3.52
C SER A 66 -1.70 15.44 2.79
N LEU A 67 -2.30 14.50 2.06
CA LEU A 67 -3.59 14.69 1.41
C LEU A 67 -4.73 14.75 2.44
N ILE A 68 -4.73 13.84 3.43
CA ILE A 68 -5.73 13.79 4.51
C ILE A 68 -5.70 15.07 5.34
N ALA A 69 -4.50 15.58 5.68
CA ALA A 69 -4.35 16.84 6.40
C ALA A 69 -5.01 18.02 5.66
N GLY A 70 -4.98 18.01 4.32
CA GLY A 70 -5.65 19.00 3.48
C GLY A 70 -7.19 18.90 3.50
N LEU A 71 -7.75 17.76 3.86
CA LEU A 71 -9.21 17.54 3.99
C LEU A 71 -9.76 17.99 5.35
N GLY A 72 -8.90 18.32 6.31
CA GLY A 72 -9.31 18.76 7.65
C GLY A 72 -9.95 17.66 8.50
N VAL A 73 -9.64 16.39 8.19
CA VAL A 73 -10.10 15.21 8.91
C VAL A 73 -8.94 14.65 9.76
N ASP A 74 -9.23 14.21 10.98
CA ASP A 74 -8.23 13.56 11.84
C ASP A 74 -7.81 12.20 11.27
N SER A 75 -6.50 11.91 11.23
CA SER A 75 -5.96 10.60 10.82
C SER A 75 -6.02 9.58 11.97
N VAL A 76 -6.04 8.30 11.60
CA VAL A 76 -5.94 7.18 12.56
C VAL A 76 -4.46 6.87 12.80
N PRO A 77 -4.00 6.64 14.05
CA PRO A 77 -2.58 6.37 14.33
C PRO A 77 -2.13 4.95 13.94
N PHE A 78 -0.90 4.86 13.40
CA PHE A 78 -0.17 3.66 12.94
C PHE A 78 -0.14 2.50 13.96
N ASP A 79 0.09 2.79 15.25
CA ASP A 79 0.28 1.77 16.29
C ASP A 79 -0.94 0.82 16.48
N GLU A 80 -2.15 1.25 16.06
CA GLU A 80 -3.35 0.42 16.16
C GLU A 80 -3.44 -0.63 15.04
N ILE A 81 -2.74 -0.44 13.92
CA ILE A 81 -2.86 -1.26 12.72
C ILE A 81 -1.83 -2.40 12.72
N GLU A 82 -0.59 -2.15 13.13
CA GLU A 82 0.47 -3.18 13.25
C GLU A 82 -0.03 -4.39 14.07
N SER A 83 -0.68 -4.13 15.21
CA SER A 83 -1.26 -5.16 16.08
C SER A 83 -2.37 -5.98 15.42
N LEU A 84 -3.15 -5.38 14.51
CA LEU A 84 -4.24 -6.04 13.78
C LEU A 84 -3.71 -6.89 12.62
N VAL A 85 -2.67 -6.41 11.94
CA VAL A 85 -1.96 -7.14 10.89
C VAL A 85 -1.28 -8.37 11.49
N ASP A 86 -0.54 -8.21 12.58
CA ASP A 86 0.09 -9.32 13.30
C ASP A 86 -0.92 -10.39 13.75
N ALA A 87 -2.08 -9.99 14.28
CA ALA A 87 -3.12 -10.93 14.73
C ALA A 87 -3.77 -11.72 13.57
N ARG A 88 -3.84 -11.13 12.38
CA ARG A 88 -4.50 -11.70 11.19
C ARG A 88 -3.55 -12.50 10.32
N TYR A 89 -2.32 -12.02 10.13
CA TYR A 89 -1.34 -12.54 9.18
C TYR A 89 -0.12 -13.18 9.82
N GLY A 90 0.17 -12.91 11.10
CA GLY A 90 1.25 -13.58 11.85
C GLY A 90 1.09 -15.10 12.04
N ARG A 91 -0.01 -15.68 11.53
CA ARG A 91 -0.23 -17.13 11.44
C ARG A 91 0.25 -17.76 10.13
N THR A 92 0.45 -16.95 9.08
CA THR A 92 1.00 -17.37 7.79
C THR A 92 2.45 -16.93 7.77
N LYS A 93 3.32 -17.72 8.39
CA LYS A 93 4.76 -17.56 8.16
C LYS A 93 5.05 -18.19 6.80
N PRO A 94 5.62 -17.46 5.83
CA PRO A 94 6.21 -18.12 4.67
C PRO A 94 7.25 -19.11 5.15
N GLU A 95 7.19 -20.35 4.68
CA GLU A 95 8.13 -21.41 5.07
C GLU A 95 9.41 -21.38 4.22
N ASP A 96 9.40 -20.64 3.10
CA ASP A 96 10.49 -20.50 2.13
C ASP A 96 10.44 -19.15 1.36
N PHE A 97 11.44 -18.91 0.50
CA PHE A 97 11.56 -17.69 -0.32
C PHE A 97 10.39 -17.50 -1.29
N ASP A 98 9.86 -18.59 -1.86
CA ASP A 98 8.72 -18.54 -2.78
C ASP A 98 7.47 -18.03 -2.06
N GLY A 99 7.29 -18.42 -0.80
CA GLY A 99 6.25 -17.87 0.05
C GLY A 99 6.43 -16.38 0.35
N ILE A 100 7.66 -15.89 0.49
CA ILE A 100 7.95 -14.45 0.71
C ILE A 100 7.61 -13.65 -0.55
N LEU A 101 8.08 -14.09 -1.72
CA LEU A 101 7.84 -13.40 -2.98
C LEU A 101 6.35 -13.43 -3.37
N TYR A 102 5.67 -14.56 -3.19
CA TYR A 102 4.23 -14.63 -3.41
C TYR A 102 3.45 -13.70 -2.49
N ASP A 103 3.89 -13.61 -1.24
CA ASP A 103 3.29 -12.72 -0.27
C ASP A 103 3.48 -11.26 -0.64
N GLN A 104 4.70 -10.87 -1.01
CA GLN A 104 5.00 -9.52 -1.46
C GLN A 104 4.16 -9.17 -2.69
N LEU A 105 4.18 -10.01 -3.72
CA LEU A 105 3.38 -9.83 -4.94
C LEU A 105 1.90 -9.59 -4.62
N CYS A 106 1.33 -10.38 -3.70
CA CYS A 106 -0.07 -10.22 -3.31
C CYS A 106 -0.35 -8.88 -2.63
N ASN A 107 0.59 -8.32 -1.86
CA ASN A 107 0.40 -7.02 -1.21
C ASN A 107 0.49 -5.89 -2.26
N GLU A 108 1.52 -5.90 -3.12
CA GLU A 108 1.69 -4.94 -4.23
C GLU A 108 0.46 -4.92 -5.16
N GLU A 109 0.00 -6.10 -5.62
CA GLU A 109 -1.18 -6.19 -6.49
C GLU A 109 -2.46 -5.65 -5.81
N THR A 110 -2.57 -5.82 -4.49
CA THR A 110 -3.72 -5.34 -3.72
C THR A 110 -3.71 -3.82 -3.62
N ALA A 111 -2.56 -3.22 -3.34
CA ALA A 111 -2.38 -1.77 -3.27
C ALA A 111 -2.55 -1.13 -4.65
N TYR A 112 -1.86 -1.63 -5.68
CA TYR A 112 -2.06 -1.21 -7.09
C TYR A 112 -3.55 -1.16 -7.47
N LYS A 113 -4.28 -2.26 -7.24
CA LYS A 113 -5.70 -2.35 -7.60
C LYS A 113 -6.54 -1.37 -6.79
N PHE A 114 -6.22 -1.19 -5.51
CA PHE A 114 -6.91 -0.23 -4.67
C PHE A 114 -6.78 1.20 -5.22
N TYR A 115 -5.58 1.61 -5.61
CA TYR A 115 -5.37 2.94 -6.18
C TYR A 115 -6.02 3.12 -7.54
N ASP A 116 -5.97 2.09 -8.40
CA ASP A 116 -6.71 2.07 -9.67
C ASP A 116 -8.21 2.32 -9.46
N ASP A 117 -8.85 1.54 -8.57
CA ASP A 117 -10.27 1.67 -8.22
C ASP A 117 -10.58 3.05 -7.58
N LEU A 118 -9.68 3.58 -6.74
CA LEU A 118 -9.84 4.87 -6.08
C LEU A 118 -9.77 6.04 -7.07
N ILE A 119 -8.81 6.02 -7.98
CA ILE A 119 -8.66 7.04 -9.04
C ILE A 119 -9.93 7.06 -9.90
N GLU A 120 -10.38 5.89 -10.36
CA GLU A 120 -11.63 5.79 -11.15
C GLU A 120 -12.83 6.37 -10.39
N ALA A 121 -12.94 6.08 -9.09
CA ALA A 121 -14.03 6.58 -8.25
C ALA A 121 -13.99 8.11 -8.04
N ILE A 122 -12.79 8.70 -7.94
CA ILE A 122 -12.60 10.15 -7.83
C ILE A 122 -12.94 10.84 -9.16
N GLU A 123 -12.46 10.30 -10.29
CA GLU A 123 -12.73 10.83 -11.62
C GLU A 123 -14.23 10.79 -11.96
N ALA A 124 -14.93 9.73 -11.55
CA ALA A 124 -16.37 9.59 -11.72
C ALA A 124 -17.21 10.44 -10.75
N SER A 125 -16.59 11.08 -9.76
CA SER A 125 -17.27 11.90 -8.76
C SER A 125 -17.44 13.35 -9.22
N ASP A 126 -18.63 13.92 -9.00
CA ASP A 126 -18.90 15.36 -9.15
C ASP A 126 -18.68 16.15 -7.84
N ALA A 127 -18.17 15.52 -6.78
CA ALA A 127 -18.00 16.17 -5.48
C ALA A 127 -16.90 17.25 -5.52
N ALA A 128 -17.16 18.36 -4.83
CA ALA A 128 -16.15 19.36 -4.54
C ALA A 128 -15.38 18.92 -3.28
N PHE A 129 -14.08 18.72 -3.43
CA PHE A 129 -13.19 18.41 -2.31
C PHE A 129 -12.51 19.67 -1.79
N SER A 130 -12.13 19.67 -0.52
CA SER A 130 -11.37 20.79 0.08
C SER A 130 -9.93 20.89 -0.44
N ILE A 131 -9.40 19.82 -1.03
CA ILE A 131 -8.09 19.78 -1.69
C ILE A 131 -8.21 19.94 -3.20
N ASP A 132 -7.11 20.36 -3.83
CA ASP A 132 -7.03 20.44 -5.28
C ASP A 132 -7.11 19.04 -5.92
N ARG A 133 -8.09 18.86 -6.81
CA ARG A 133 -8.37 17.57 -7.44
C ARG A 133 -7.26 17.12 -8.39
N GLU A 134 -6.63 18.07 -9.10
CA GLU A 134 -5.56 17.74 -10.04
C GLU A 134 -4.34 17.19 -9.28
N ARG A 135 -3.92 17.88 -8.21
CA ARG A 135 -2.86 17.43 -7.31
C ARG A 135 -3.17 16.09 -6.64
N LEU A 136 -4.41 15.88 -6.19
CA LEU A 136 -4.85 14.61 -5.62
C LEU A 136 -4.68 13.46 -6.62
N LEU A 137 -5.19 13.64 -7.84
CA LEU A 137 -5.12 12.61 -8.88
C LEU A 137 -3.68 12.39 -9.39
N GLU A 138 -2.87 13.43 -9.50
CA GLU A 138 -1.45 13.32 -9.82
C GLU A 138 -0.74 12.45 -8.78
N THR A 139 -0.89 12.77 -7.49
CA THR A 139 -0.27 12.02 -6.38
C THR A 139 -0.68 10.55 -6.40
N LEU A 140 -1.98 10.27 -6.51
CA LEU A 140 -2.48 8.89 -6.51
C LEU A 140 -2.04 8.10 -7.75
N ARG A 141 -1.91 8.75 -8.92
CA ARG A 141 -1.42 8.09 -10.13
C ARG A 141 0.06 7.75 -10.03
N THR A 142 0.86 8.64 -9.44
CA THR A 142 2.28 8.34 -9.16
C THR A 142 2.40 7.11 -8.26
N ILE A 143 1.66 7.08 -7.16
CA ILE A 143 1.61 5.90 -6.26
C ILE A 143 1.18 4.65 -7.04
N ARG A 144 0.09 4.71 -7.80
CA ARG A 144 -0.35 3.56 -8.63
C ARG A 144 0.73 3.08 -9.61
N GLU A 145 1.53 3.97 -10.18
CA GLU A 145 2.61 3.63 -11.10
C GLU A 145 3.78 2.98 -10.37
N GLU A 146 4.17 3.51 -9.20
CA GLU A 146 5.18 2.94 -8.29
C GLU A 146 4.77 1.50 -7.89
N GLU A 147 3.53 1.30 -7.42
CA GLU A 147 2.98 -0.03 -7.09
C GLU A 147 2.96 -1.01 -8.28
N ALA A 148 2.72 -0.50 -9.49
CA ALA A 148 2.76 -1.33 -10.70
C ALA A 148 4.19 -1.75 -11.06
N GLU A 149 5.17 -0.89 -10.79
CA GLU A 149 6.60 -1.21 -10.90
C GLU A 149 6.97 -2.28 -9.86
N GLY A 150 6.58 -2.12 -8.60
CA GLY A 150 6.77 -3.13 -7.55
C GLY A 150 6.22 -4.52 -7.91
N VAL A 151 4.99 -4.60 -8.46
CA VAL A 151 4.43 -5.86 -9.00
C VAL A 151 5.33 -6.47 -10.08
N SER A 152 5.85 -5.63 -10.99
CA SER A 152 6.71 -6.08 -12.09
C SER A 152 8.04 -6.61 -11.55
N GLU A 153 8.67 -5.89 -10.62
CA GLU A 153 9.95 -6.27 -10.02
C GLU A 153 9.85 -7.61 -9.28
N VAL A 154 8.82 -7.80 -8.46
CA VAL A 154 8.59 -9.09 -7.77
C VAL A 154 8.39 -10.21 -8.79
N THR A 155 7.60 -9.97 -9.83
CA THR A 155 7.34 -10.95 -10.88
C THR A 155 8.63 -11.34 -11.62
N GLU A 156 9.49 -10.38 -11.96
CA GLU A 156 10.77 -10.62 -12.62
C GLU A 156 11.74 -11.43 -11.74
N VAL A 157 11.74 -11.21 -10.42
CA VAL A 157 12.53 -12.01 -9.47
C VAL A 157 11.99 -13.45 -9.42
N MET A 158 10.67 -13.62 -9.38
CA MET A 158 10.03 -14.95 -9.39
C MET A 158 10.30 -15.73 -10.69
N GLU A 159 10.27 -15.08 -11.85
CA GLU A 159 10.50 -15.74 -13.14
C GLU A 159 11.95 -16.23 -13.35
N ARG A 160 12.92 -15.63 -12.63
CA ARG A 160 14.34 -16.00 -12.72
C ARG A 160 14.72 -17.17 -11.82
N ARG A 161 13.79 -17.67 -11.00
CA ARG A 161 13.99 -18.77 -10.04
C ARG A 161 13.29 -20.06 -10.51
#